data_AF-A0A938KJ80-F1
#
_entry.id   AF-A0A938KJ80-F1
#
_cell.length_a   1.000
_cell.length_b   1.000
_cell.length_c   1.000
_cell.angle_alpha   90.00
_cell.angle_beta   90.00
_cell.angle_gamma   90.00
#
_symmetry.space_group_name_H-M   'P 1'
#
loop_
_entity.id
_entity.type
_entity.pdbx_description
1 polymer ?
#
loop_
_entity_poly.entity_id
_entity_poly.type
_entity_poly.pdbx_seq_one_letter_code
_entity_poly.pdbx_strand_id
1 'polypeptide(L)'
;TAVCNLGSVILDTHLKPDGSLDHARLRETIRVAVRALDNVIDINFYPTVAAKTANLRHRPIGLGVMGLAHALYLRGHAFASPEAVEFSDEAMEAIAYYAYEASSDLAAERGPYSSYRGSKWDRGLLPQDTLDLLERERGVPVEVPRGGRLEWAPLRAKIARQGMRNSNVIAIAPTATISNITATSPCIEPTYKNLFVKSNLSGEFIVQNPFLVKDLKARGLWDQDMIDNLKYFDGELRDIERIPADLKTKYLTAFDIDSKWIIEAAARRQKWIDQSQSVNLWIKTPDLKTLSHMYRQAWHAGLKTTYYLRSLGASNIEKATVAARKEVRGVAAGGDGRQRPTEGVEPEAGARRTITEEQKQACSLEAMRRGETCEACQ
;
A
#
# COMPACT_ATOMS: atom_id res chain seq x y z
N THR A 1 27.24 -7.25 10.46
CA THR A 1 26.26 -6.48 9.68
C THR A 1 25.15 -7.40 9.25
N ALA A 2 23.89 -7.11 9.59
CA ALA A 2 22.76 -7.91 9.11
C ALA A 2 22.48 -7.64 7.61
N VAL A 3 21.82 -8.59 6.93
CA VAL A 3 21.48 -8.50 5.50
C VAL A 3 19.99 -8.80 5.34
N CYS A 4 19.30 -8.04 4.48
CA CYS A 4 17.89 -8.25 4.17
C CYS A 4 17.73 -8.92 2.81
N ASN A 5 17.22 -10.15 2.78
CA ASN A 5 16.88 -10.87 1.55
C ASN A 5 15.36 -10.74 1.38
N LEU A 6 14.92 -9.88 0.45
CA LEU A 6 13.52 -9.42 0.38
C LEU A 6 12.76 -9.98 -0.82
N GLY A 7 11.48 -10.26 -0.62
CA GLY A 7 10.51 -10.59 -1.66
C GLY A 7 9.12 -10.14 -1.24
N SER A 8 8.14 -10.10 -2.15
CA SER A 8 6.77 -9.70 -1.78
C SER A 8 5.73 -10.49 -2.56
N VAL A 9 4.66 -10.91 -1.87
CA VAL A 9 3.49 -11.55 -2.47
C VAL A 9 2.47 -10.49 -2.88
N ILE A 10 1.80 -10.70 -4.02
CA ILE A 10 0.78 -9.80 -4.57
C ILE A 10 -0.60 -10.22 -4.07
N LEU A 11 -1.14 -9.55 -3.04
CA LEU A 11 -2.35 -9.98 -2.35
C LEU A 11 -3.60 -9.99 -3.24
N ASP A 12 -3.76 -9.00 -4.13
CA ASP A 12 -4.91 -8.86 -5.02
C ASP A 12 -5.01 -9.97 -6.09
N THR A 13 -3.95 -10.73 -6.33
CA THR A 13 -3.97 -11.91 -7.21
C THR A 13 -4.28 -13.22 -6.49
N HIS A 14 -4.41 -13.18 -5.17
CA HIS A 14 -4.70 -14.33 -4.30
C HIS A 14 -6.09 -14.26 -3.69
N LEU A 15 -7.02 -13.60 -4.39
CA LEU A 15 -8.44 -13.59 -4.07
C LEU A 15 -9.19 -14.52 -5.02
N LYS A 16 -10.17 -15.23 -4.49
CA LYS A 16 -11.18 -15.96 -5.26
C LYS A 16 -12.21 -14.98 -5.84
N PRO A 17 -13.04 -15.39 -6.82
CA PRO A 17 -14.08 -14.54 -7.39
C PRO A 17 -15.08 -13.97 -6.37
N ASP A 18 -15.28 -14.66 -5.24
CA ASP A 18 -16.14 -14.21 -4.13
C ASP A 18 -15.45 -13.21 -3.18
N GLY A 19 -14.19 -12.84 -3.44
CA GLY A 19 -13.39 -11.94 -2.62
C GLY A 19 -12.72 -12.59 -1.41
N SER A 20 -12.93 -13.89 -1.17
CA SER A 20 -12.22 -14.63 -0.10
C SER A 20 -10.77 -14.94 -0.49
N LEU A 21 -9.91 -15.18 0.51
CA LEU A 21 -8.51 -15.56 0.25
C LEU A 21 -8.43 -16.94 -0.40
N ASP A 22 -7.66 -17.03 -1.48
CA ASP A 22 -7.23 -18.29 -2.07
C ASP A 22 -6.06 -18.88 -1.28
N HIS A 23 -6.37 -19.55 -0.16
CA HIS A 23 -5.38 -20.17 0.72
C HIS A 23 -4.47 -21.18 0.00
N ALA A 24 -4.99 -21.94 -0.96
CA ALA A 24 -4.21 -22.95 -1.66
C ALA A 24 -3.14 -22.29 -2.54
N ARG A 25 -3.56 -21.33 -3.37
CA ARG A 25 -2.65 -20.54 -4.21
C ARG A 25 -1.66 -19.73 -3.37
N LEU A 26 -2.14 -19.10 -2.29
CA LEU A 26 -1.29 -18.30 -1.41
C LEU A 26 -0.19 -19.15 -0.76
N ARG A 27 -0.55 -20.34 -0.25
CA ARG A 27 0.41 -21.28 0.33
C ARG A 27 1.45 -21.73 -0.68
N GLU A 28 1.05 -22.04 -1.91
CA GLU A 28 1.97 -22.44 -2.97
C GLU A 28 2.97 -21.32 -3.32
N THR A 29 2.47 -20.12 -3.57
CA THR A 29 3.29 -18.94 -3.87
C THR A 29 4.29 -18.66 -2.75
N ILE A 30 3.84 -18.69 -1.49
CA ILE A 30 4.71 -18.43 -0.33
C ILE A 30 5.78 -19.50 -0.18
N ARG A 31 5.44 -20.78 -0.39
CA ARG A 31 6.41 -21.88 -0.34
C ARG A 31 7.54 -21.68 -1.35
N VAL A 32 7.20 -21.25 -2.57
CA VAL A 32 8.20 -20.95 -3.62
C VAL A 32 9.01 -19.72 -3.22
N ALA A 33 8.35 -18.64 -2.77
CA ALA A 33 9.02 -17.40 -2.38
C ALA A 33 10.02 -17.61 -1.23
N VAL A 34 9.64 -18.31 -0.16
CA VAL A 34 10.53 -18.60 0.98
C VAL A 34 11.74 -19.42 0.54
N ARG A 35 11.56 -20.44 -0.31
CA ARG A 35 12.68 -21.22 -0.86
C ARG A 35 13.60 -20.36 -1.74
N ALA A 36 13.04 -19.50 -2.58
CA ALA A 36 13.83 -18.58 -3.40
C ALA A 36 14.66 -17.64 -2.52
N LEU A 37 14.06 -17.06 -1.48
CA LEU A 37 14.75 -16.18 -0.53
C LEU A 37 15.83 -16.92 0.27
N ASP A 38 15.59 -18.17 0.70
CA ASP A 38 16.63 -18.98 1.36
C ASP A 38 17.80 -19.28 0.41
N ASN A 39 17.51 -19.58 -0.87
CA ASN A 39 18.54 -19.80 -1.88
C ASN A 39 19.38 -18.54 -2.15
N VAL A 40 18.76 -17.34 -2.13
CA VAL A 40 19.46 -16.05 -2.29
C VAL A 40 20.60 -15.93 -1.28
N ILE A 41 20.43 -16.39 -0.04
CA ILE A 41 21.48 -16.32 1.00
C ILE A 41 22.76 -17.05 0.56
N ASP A 42 22.63 -18.19 -0.13
CA ASP A 42 23.80 -18.98 -0.52
C ASP A 42 24.47 -18.47 -1.81
N ILE A 43 23.69 -17.91 -2.74
CA ILE A 43 24.21 -17.40 -4.04
C ILE A 43 24.65 -15.93 -3.98
N ASN A 44 24.24 -15.17 -2.97
CA ASN A 44 24.49 -13.73 -2.92
C ASN A 44 25.99 -13.42 -2.82
N PHE A 45 26.42 -12.37 -3.52
CA PHE A 45 27.74 -11.80 -3.33
C PHE A 45 27.72 -10.89 -2.09
N TYR A 46 28.62 -11.15 -1.14
CA TYR A 46 28.73 -10.36 0.09
C TYR A 46 29.90 -9.39 0.01
N PRO A 47 29.68 -8.07 0.07
CA PRO A 47 30.75 -7.09 0.01
C PRO A 47 31.62 -7.07 1.26
N THR A 48 31.16 -7.64 2.38
CA THR A 48 31.93 -7.73 3.63
C THR A 48 31.80 -9.11 4.28
N VAL A 49 32.87 -9.55 4.95
CA VAL A 49 32.89 -10.82 5.71
C VAL A 49 31.85 -10.79 6.83
N ALA A 50 31.65 -9.64 7.48
CA ALA A 50 30.66 -9.47 8.54
C ALA A 50 29.21 -9.66 8.04
N ALA A 51 28.91 -9.25 6.80
CA ALA A 51 27.62 -9.50 6.16
C ALA A 51 27.42 -10.98 5.84
N LYS A 52 28.41 -11.62 5.20
CA LYS A 52 28.39 -13.06 4.89
C LYS A 52 28.19 -13.90 6.15
N THR A 53 28.96 -13.60 7.19
CA THR A 53 28.93 -14.33 8.47
C THR A 53 27.56 -14.24 9.12
N ALA A 54 26.98 -13.04 9.21
CA ALA A 54 25.67 -12.86 9.82
C ALA A 54 24.55 -13.54 9.00
N ASN A 55 24.55 -13.38 7.67
CA ASN A 55 23.50 -13.94 6.82
C ASN A 55 23.55 -15.48 6.82
N LEU A 56 24.74 -16.10 6.76
CA LEU A 56 24.86 -17.57 6.82
C LEU A 56 24.53 -18.13 8.21
N ARG A 57 24.87 -17.41 9.29
CA ARG A 57 24.61 -17.86 10.68
C ARG A 57 23.12 -17.85 11.01
N HIS A 58 22.43 -16.77 10.66
CA HIS A 58 21.06 -16.50 11.08
C HIS A 58 20.02 -16.76 9.97
N ARG A 59 20.44 -16.71 8.71
CA ARG A 59 19.61 -16.91 7.53
C ARG A 59 18.29 -16.09 7.52
N PRO A 60 18.29 -14.79 7.89
CA PRO A 60 17.07 -14.00 7.90
C PRO A 60 16.58 -13.75 6.47
N ILE A 61 15.27 -13.83 6.26
CA ILE A 61 14.60 -13.40 5.03
C ILE A 61 13.48 -12.42 5.39
N GLY A 62 13.01 -11.66 4.41
CA GLY A 62 11.89 -10.72 4.57
C GLY A 62 10.88 -10.90 3.46
N LEU A 63 9.92 -11.79 3.68
CA LEU A 63 8.74 -11.91 2.83
C LEU A 63 7.74 -10.81 3.24
N GLY A 64 7.49 -9.89 2.32
CA GLY A 64 6.48 -8.84 2.44
C GLY A 64 5.23 -9.14 1.64
N VAL A 65 4.36 -8.13 1.57
CA VAL A 65 3.12 -8.15 0.80
C VAL A 65 2.98 -6.83 0.06
N MET A 66 2.39 -6.86 -1.13
CA MET A 66 1.90 -5.71 -1.89
C MET A 66 0.49 -5.96 -2.40
N GLY A 67 -0.19 -4.92 -2.89
CA GLY A 67 -1.54 -5.06 -3.44
C GLY A 67 -2.68 -4.94 -2.42
N LEU A 68 -2.43 -4.44 -1.21
CA LEU A 68 -3.48 -4.35 -0.18
C LEU A 68 -4.66 -3.45 -0.60
N ALA A 69 -4.40 -2.24 -1.11
CA ALA A 69 -5.48 -1.34 -1.53
C ALA A 69 -6.30 -1.93 -2.68
N HIS A 70 -5.63 -2.55 -3.66
CA HIS A 70 -6.32 -3.25 -4.75
C HIS A 70 -7.17 -4.43 -4.25
N ALA A 71 -6.65 -5.22 -3.31
CA ALA A 71 -7.39 -6.33 -2.72
C ALA A 71 -8.65 -5.83 -1.99
N LEU A 72 -8.56 -4.70 -1.28
CA LEU A 72 -9.72 -4.05 -0.66
C LEU A 72 -10.75 -3.57 -1.70
N TYR A 73 -10.30 -2.97 -2.81
CA TYR A 73 -11.20 -2.56 -3.89
C TYR A 73 -11.92 -3.73 -4.55
N LEU A 74 -11.22 -4.85 -4.77
CA LEU A 74 -11.79 -6.10 -5.28
C LEU A 74 -12.85 -6.69 -4.33
N ARG A 75 -12.64 -6.55 -3.02
CA ARG A 75 -13.61 -6.94 -1.99
C ARG A 75 -14.72 -5.92 -1.76
N GLY A 76 -14.67 -4.76 -2.42
CA GLY A 76 -15.66 -3.69 -2.24
C GLY A 76 -15.55 -2.97 -0.89
N HIS A 77 -14.41 -3.06 -0.19
CA HIS A 77 -14.20 -2.42 1.11
C HIS A 77 -13.45 -1.10 0.96
N ALA A 78 -13.84 -0.10 1.76
CA ALA A 78 -13.08 1.13 1.93
C ALA A 78 -11.85 0.86 2.81
N PHE A 79 -10.75 1.57 2.56
CA PHE A 79 -9.54 1.41 3.38
C PHE A 79 -9.78 1.84 4.85
N ALA A 80 -10.57 2.90 5.05
CA ALA A 80 -10.97 3.41 6.35
C ALA A 80 -12.20 2.68 6.90
N SER A 81 -12.11 1.36 7.13
CA SER A 81 -13.23 0.55 7.59
C SER A 81 -12.81 -0.60 8.52
N PRO A 82 -13.71 -1.10 9.40
CA PRO A 82 -13.48 -2.32 10.17
C PRO A 82 -13.18 -3.54 9.28
N GLU A 83 -13.84 -3.66 8.13
CA GLU A 83 -13.64 -4.76 7.18
C GLU A 83 -12.21 -4.78 6.63
N ALA A 84 -11.61 -3.61 6.39
CA ALA A 84 -10.22 -3.51 5.94
C ALA A 84 -9.21 -3.89 7.03
N VAL A 85 -9.51 -3.54 8.29
CA VAL A 85 -8.71 -3.94 9.46
C VAL A 85 -8.76 -5.45 9.64
N GLU A 86 -9.96 -6.04 9.61
CA GLU A 86 -10.16 -7.48 9.77
C GLU A 86 -9.54 -8.28 8.62
N PHE A 87 -9.65 -7.78 7.38
CA PHE A 87 -8.97 -8.41 6.25
C PHE A 87 -7.44 -8.32 6.36
N SER A 88 -6.92 -7.19 6.86
CA SER A 88 -5.48 -7.05 7.11
C SER A 88 -4.98 -8.06 8.14
N ASP A 89 -5.77 -8.34 9.19
CA ASP A 89 -5.48 -9.36 10.19
C ASP A 89 -5.48 -10.76 9.55
N GLU A 90 -6.58 -11.12 8.89
CA GLU A 90 -6.80 -12.40 8.20
C GLU A 90 -5.70 -12.73 7.18
N ALA A 91 -5.42 -11.78 6.28
CA ALA A 91 -4.44 -11.98 5.22
C ALA A 91 -3.04 -12.18 5.78
N MET A 92 -2.66 -11.38 6.79
CA MET A 92 -1.33 -11.48 7.38
C MET A 92 -1.18 -12.71 8.26
N GLU A 93 -2.23 -13.16 8.95
CA GLU A 93 -2.23 -14.45 9.64
C GLU A 93 -1.97 -15.60 8.67
N ALA A 94 -2.68 -15.63 7.53
CA ALA A 94 -2.50 -16.66 6.51
C ALA A 94 -1.10 -16.63 5.90
N ILE A 95 -0.59 -15.44 5.55
CA ILE A 95 0.77 -15.27 5.03
C ILE A 95 1.79 -15.80 6.05
N ALA A 96 1.62 -15.44 7.34
CA ALA A 96 2.55 -15.85 8.37
C ALA A 96 2.55 -17.35 8.62
N TYR A 97 1.36 -17.95 8.70
CA TYR A 97 1.20 -19.38 8.86
C TYR A 97 1.96 -20.14 7.76
N TYR A 98 1.73 -19.79 6.49
CA TYR A 98 2.37 -20.47 5.35
C TYR A 98 3.86 -20.16 5.23
N ALA A 99 4.30 -18.96 5.62
CA ALA A 99 5.71 -18.60 5.57
C ALA A 99 6.52 -19.37 6.62
N TYR A 100 6.00 -19.49 7.84
CA TYR A 100 6.62 -20.27 8.90
C TYR A 100 6.57 -21.77 8.60
N GLU A 101 5.47 -22.24 8.04
CA GLU A 101 5.37 -23.62 7.54
C GLU A 101 6.46 -23.92 6.51
N ALA A 102 6.64 -23.05 5.51
CA ALA A 102 7.64 -23.23 4.46
C ALA A 102 9.08 -23.18 4.99
N SER A 103 9.36 -22.29 5.96
CA SER A 103 10.68 -22.25 6.60
C SER A 103 10.96 -23.51 7.44
N SER A 104 9.94 -24.07 8.09
CA SER A 104 10.05 -25.34 8.82
C SER A 104 10.24 -26.53 7.88
N ASP A 105 9.58 -26.55 6.73
CA ASP A 105 9.81 -27.55 5.68
C ASP A 105 11.26 -27.52 5.16
N LEU A 106 11.82 -26.32 4.96
CA LEU A 106 13.23 -26.18 4.60
C LEU A 106 14.17 -26.61 5.73
N ALA A 107 13.76 -26.48 7.00
CA ALA A 107 14.54 -26.97 8.12
C ALA A 107 14.61 -28.50 8.13
N ALA A 108 13.52 -29.17 7.76
CA ALA A 108 13.49 -30.62 7.60
C ALA A 108 14.39 -31.10 6.45
N GLU A 109 14.47 -30.35 5.35
CA GLU A 109 15.33 -30.68 4.19
C GLU A 109 16.82 -30.35 4.44
N ARG A 110 17.12 -29.18 5.01
CA ARG A 110 18.46 -28.58 5.01
C ARG A 110 19.05 -28.37 6.40
N GLY A 111 18.32 -28.75 7.45
CA GLY A 111 18.62 -28.42 8.84
C GLY A 111 18.23 -26.99 9.22
N PRO A 112 18.02 -26.72 10.53
CA PRO A 112 17.72 -25.39 11.03
C PRO A 112 18.91 -24.43 10.86
N TYR A 113 18.67 -23.12 10.96
CA TYR A 113 19.79 -22.16 10.96
C TYR A 113 20.72 -22.35 12.16
N SER A 114 21.98 -21.96 12.00
CA SER A 114 23.06 -22.31 12.93
C SER A 114 22.83 -21.80 14.36
N SER A 115 22.19 -20.64 14.53
CA SER A 115 21.84 -20.09 15.85
C SER A 115 20.39 -20.34 16.28
N TYR A 116 19.77 -21.45 15.84
CA TYR A 116 18.38 -21.79 16.19
C TYR A 116 18.19 -22.10 17.67
N ARG A 117 19.12 -22.84 18.29
CA ARG A 117 19.02 -23.22 19.70
C ARG A 117 18.99 -22.01 20.63
N GLY A 118 18.05 -22.01 21.57
CA GLY A 118 17.79 -20.91 22.51
C GLY A 118 16.97 -19.75 21.92
N SER A 119 16.64 -19.78 20.61
CA SER A 119 15.79 -18.77 20.00
C SER A 119 14.35 -18.84 20.53
N LYS A 120 13.55 -17.81 20.21
CA LYS A 120 12.11 -17.82 20.50
C LYS A 120 11.40 -19.00 19.82
N TRP A 121 11.80 -19.36 18.60
CA TRP A 121 11.29 -20.54 17.88
C TRP A 121 11.57 -21.84 18.64
N ASP A 122 12.81 -22.04 19.10
CA ASP A 122 13.22 -23.23 19.88
C ASP A 122 12.47 -23.31 21.23
N ARG A 123 12.08 -22.17 21.78
CA ARG A 123 11.27 -22.05 23.00
C ARG A 123 9.76 -22.16 22.75
N GLY A 124 9.32 -22.39 21.51
CA GLY A 124 7.91 -22.49 21.15
C GLY A 124 7.14 -21.17 21.12
N LEU A 125 7.84 -20.03 21.12
CA LEU A 125 7.26 -18.68 21.07
C LEU A 125 7.18 -18.18 19.63
N LEU A 126 5.96 -18.03 19.14
CA LEU A 126 5.64 -17.44 17.85
C LEU A 126 5.35 -15.93 18.03
N PRO A 127 5.32 -15.12 16.95
CA PRO A 127 5.12 -13.66 17.04
C PRO A 127 3.93 -13.23 17.90
N GLN A 128 2.78 -13.91 17.78
CA GLN A 128 1.58 -13.59 18.53
C GLN A 128 1.75 -13.78 20.05
N ASP A 129 2.62 -14.71 20.48
CA ASP A 129 2.91 -14.93 21.91
C ASP A 129 3.82 -13.85 22.48
N THR A 130 4.60 -13.19 21.60
CA THR A 130 5.54 -12.15 22.03
C THR A 130 4.84 -10.87 22.46
N LEU A 131 3.56 -10.69 22.15
CA LEU A 131 2.77 -9.56 22.62
C LEU A 131 2.53 -9.63 24.12
N ASP A 132 2.28 -10.81 24.68
CA ASP A 132 2.11 -10.98 26.12
C ASP A 132 3.43 -10.85 26.87
N LEU A 133 4.55 -11.15 26.21
CA LEU A 133 5.87 -10.79 26.72
C LEU A 133 6.06 -9.27 26.70
N LEU A 134 5.72 -8.61 25.59
CA LEU A 134 5.83 -7.16 25.46
C LEU A 134 5.00 -6.41 26.50
N GLU A 135 3.77 -6.85 26.74
CA GLU A 135 2.86 -6.27 27.73
C GLU A 135 3.42 -6.38 29.15
N ARG A 136 3.94 -7.56 29.51
CA ARG A 136 4.61 -7.77 30.81
C ARG A 136 5.84 -6.89 30.98
N GLU A 137 6.69 -6.80 29.96
CA GLU A 137 7.92 -6.00 30.00
C GLU A 137 7.64 -4.48 30.04
N ARG A 138 6.59 -4.02 29.36
CA ARG A 138 6.19 -2.60 29.38
C ARG A 138 5.43 -2.20 30.64
N GLY A 139 4.77 -3.14 31.30
CA GLY A 139 3.89 -2.87 32.45
C GLY A 139 2.61 -2.10 32.09
N VAL A 140 2.26 -2.01 30.81
CA VAL A 140 1.02 -1.39 30.31
C VAL A 140 0.38 -2.25 29.23
N PRO A 141 -0.96 -2.24 29.08
CA PRO A 141 -1.64 -3.03 28.07
C PRO A 141 -1.14 -2.71 26.65
N VAL A 142 -0.97 -3.76 25.85
CA VAL A 142 -0.73 -3.61 24.41
C VAL A 142 -2.06 -3.69 23.69
N GLU A 143 -2.52 -2.55 23.18
CA GLU A 143 -3.84 -2.32 22.59
C GLU A 143 -3.99 -2.96 21.21
N VAL A 144 -3.93 -4.30 21.15
CA VAL A 144 -4.23 -5.07 19.95
C VAL A 144 -4.90 -6.39 20.32
N PRO A 145 -6.06 -6.73 19.73
CA PRO A 145 -6.75 -7.97 20.03
C PRO A 145 -5.92 -9.21 19.73
N ARG A 146 -5.89 -10.12 20.71
CA ARG A 146 -5.26 -11.44 20.61
C ARG A 146 -6.15 -12.39 19.81
N GLY A 147 -5.56 -13.49 19.36
CA GLY A 147 -6.26 -14.53 18.60
C GLY A 147 -6.10 -14.39 17.07
N GLY A 148 -6.59 -15.41 16.39
CA GLY A 148 -6.55 -15.60 14.94
C GLY A 148 -7.58 -16.65 14.51
N ARG A 149 -7.67 -16.89 13.21
CA ARG A 149 -8.63 -17.79 12.55
C ARG A 149 -8.04 -19.15 12.19
N LEU A 150 -6.72 -19.29 12.17
CA LEU A 150 -6.05 -20.54 11.78
C LEU A 150 -5.66 -21.38 13.00
N GLU A 151 -5.59 -22.70 12.79
CA GLU A 151 -5.16 -23.66 13.81
C GLU A 151 -3.63 -23.70 13.92
N TRP A 152 -3.07 -23.00 14.91
CA TRP A 152 -1.61 -22.87 15.08
C TRP A 152 -0.95 -24.06 15.78
N ALA A 153 -1.69 -24.90 16.50
CA ALA A 153 -1.12 -26.02 17.25
C ALA A 153 -0.36 -27.04 16.37
N PRO A 154 -0.88 -27.46 15.19
CA PRO A 154 -0.14 -28.33 14.27
C PRO A 154 1.16 -27.71 13.78
N LEU A 155 1.17 -26.41 13.45
CA LEU A 155 2.36 -25.71 13.00
C LEU A 155 3.41 -25.58 14.11
N ARG A 156 2.98 -25.29 15.35
CA ARG A 156 3.88 -25.29 16.52
C ARG A 156 4.53 -26.66 16.73
N ALA A 157 3.76 -27.75 16.65
CA ALA A 157 4.29 -29.10 16.77
C ALA A 157 5.27 -29.44 15.63
N LYS A 158 4.98 -28.98 14.40
CA LYS A 158 5.87 -29.12 13.25
C LYS A 158 7.20 -28.38 13.48
N ILE A 159 7.15 -27.12 13.90
CA ILE A 159 8.34 -26.30 14.22
C ILE A 159 9.14 -26.91 15.37
N ALA A 160 8.49 -27.39 16.43
CA ALA A 160 9.19 -28.04 17.54
C ALA A 160 9.97 -29.29 17.09
N ARG A 161 9.43 -30.06 16.14
CA ARG A 161 10.06 -31.27 15.60
C ARG A 161 11.18 -30.96 14.58
N GLN A 162 10.95 -30.02 13.67
CA GLN A 162 11.82 -29.79 12.51
C GLN A 162 12.77 -28.61 12.68
N GLY A 163 12.43 -27.68 13.56
CA GLY A 163 13.05 -26.36 13.65
C GLY A 163 12.60 -25.40 12.55
N MET A 164 13.37 -24.32 12.41
CA MET A 164 13.18 -23.27 11.41
C MET A 164 14.45 -23.10 10.59
N ARG A 165 14.32 -22.92 9.27
CA ARG A 165 15.48 -22.66 8.39
C ARG A 165 15.95 -21.22 8.48
N ASN A 166 15.05 -20.29 8.79
CA ASN A 166 15.29 -18.85 8.78
C ASN A 166 14.96 -18.27 10.16
N SER A 167 15.87 -17.45 10.72
CA SER A 167 15.65 -16.79 12.02
C SER A 167 14.51 -15.78 12.01
N ASN A 168 14.34 -15.11 10.88
CA ASN A 168 13.27 -14.16 10.59
C ASN A 168 12.75 -14.46 9.18
N VAL A 169 11.45 -14.34 8.98
CA VAL A 169 10.77 -14.76 7.76
C VAL A 169 9.98 -13.63 7.12
N ILE A 170 9.38 -12.73 7.91
CA ILE A 170 8.38 -11.78 7.41
C ILE A 170 8.82 -10.35 7.70
N ALA A 171 8.86 -9.53 6.66
CA ALA A 171 9.06 -8.09 6.77
C ALA A 171 8.36 -7.38 5.60
N ILE A 172 7.49 -6.43 5.92
CA ILE A 172 6.80 -5.64 4.88
C ILE A 172 7.65 -4.42 4.56
N ALA A 173 8.45 -4.54 3.50
CA ALA A 173 9.27 -3.45 2.96
C ALA A 173 8.47 -2.62 1.93
N PRO A 174 8.92 -1.39 1.60
CA PRO A 174 8.34 -0.62 0.51
C PRO A 174 8.53 -1.34 -0.83
N THR A 175 7.47 -1.38 -1.64
CA THR A 175 7.48 -2.10 -2.92
C THR A 175 7.36 -1.18 -4.13
N ALA A 176 7.71 0.10 -4.02
CA ALA A 176 7.45 1.14 -5.02
C ALA A 176 7.79 0.73 -6.47
N THR A 177 8.99 0.15 -6.69
CA THR A 177 9.41 -0.28 -8.04
C THR A 177 8.68 -1.54 -8.48
N ILE A 178 8.63 -2.58 -7.65
CA ILE A 178 8.06 -3.88 -8.04
C ILE A 178 6.52 -3.83 -8.15
N SER A 179 5.85 -2.94 -7.41
CA SER A 179 4.40 -2.73 -7.57
C SER A 179 4.08 -2.04 -8.89
N ASN A 180 4.93 -1.12 -9.35
CA ASN A 180 4.82 -0.53 -10.68
C ASN A 180 5.04 -1.58 -11.79
N ILE A 181 6.05 -2.45 -11.64
CA ILE A 181 6.33 -3.54 -12.61
C ILE A 181 5.15 -4.51 -12.70
N THR A 182 4.52 -4.81 -11.57
CA THR A 182 3.42 -5.79 -11.47
C THR A 182 2.04 -5.16 -11.55
N ALA A 183 1.96 -3.84 -11.80
CA ALA A 183 0.72 -3.06 -11.90
C ALA A 183 -0.24 -3.24 -10.70
N THR A 184 0.30 -3.32 -9.48
CA THR A 184 -0.49 -3.41 -8.24
C THR A 184 -0.24 -2.21 -7.30
N SER A 185 -1.05 -2.05 -6.26
CA SER A 185 -0.85 -1.01 -5.24
C SER A 185 0.40 -1.30 -4.39
N PRO A 186 1.17 -0.27 -3.98
CA PRO A 186 2.38 -0.46 -3.20
C PRO A 186 2.08 -1.01 -1.79
N CYS A 187 2.82 -2.04 -1.41
CA CYS A 187 2.86 -2.64 -0.07
C CYS A 187 1.49 -2.73 0.64
N ILE A 188 1.37 -2.05 1.77
CA ILE A 188 0.19 -1.96 2.63
C ILE A 188 -0.40 -0.54 2.65
N GLU A 189 -0.07 0.28 1.65
CA GLU A 189 -0.46 1.69 1.63
C GLU A 189 -1.84 1.88 1.01
N PRO A 190 -2.62 2.86 1.50
CA PRO A 190 -3.77 3.37 0.75
C PRO A 190 -3.31 4.06 -0.54
N THR A 191 -4.23 4.21 -1.48
CA THR A 191 -3.96 4.93 -2.73
C THR A 191 -3.61 6.39 -2.43
N TYR A 192 -2.46 6.86 -2.92
CA TYR A 192 -2.00 8.23 -2.70
C TYR A 192 -2.88 9.28 -3.39
N LYS A 193 -3.26 9.02 -4.65
CA LYS A 193 -4.19 9.80 -5.46
C LYS A 193 -4.93 8.89 -6.43
N ASN A 194 -6.21 9.14 -6.69
CA ASN A 194 -6.95 8.37 -7.72
C ASN A 194 -6.60 8.80 -9.15
N LEU A 195 -5.94 9.95 -9.32
CA LEU A 195 -5.43 10.45 -10.60
C LEU A 195 -4.12 11.18 -10.35
N PHE A 196 -3.07 10.85 -11.12
CA PHE A 196 -1.80 11.57 -11.07
C PHE A 196 -1.14 11.63 -12.44
N VAL A 197 -0.31 12.64 -12.64
CA VAL A 197 0.47 12.81 -13.87
C VAL A 197 1.85 12.18 -13.68
N LYS A 198 2.24 11.32 -14.61
CA LYS A 198 3.57 10.75 -14.70
C LYS A 198 4.26 11.33 -15.93
N SER A 199 5.30 12.13 -15.70
CA SER A 199 6.13 12.68 -16.76
C SER A 199 7.30 11.72 -17.05
N ASN A 200 7.54 11.43 -18.33
CA ASN A 200 8.71 10.68 -18.80
C ASN A 200 9.33 11.40 -20.02
N LEU A 201 10.38 10.81 -20.62
CA LEU A 201 11.05 11.38 -21.80
C LEU A 201 10.13 11.61 -23.01
N SER A 202 9.01 10.90 -23.08
CA SER A 202 8.05 10.93 -24.18
C SER A 202 6.83 11.82 -23.91
N GLY A 203 6.75 12.48 -22.75
CA GLY A 203 5.67 13.40 -22.39
C GLY A 203 5.04 13.12 -21.03
N GLU A 204 3.89 13.73 -20.80
CA GLU A 204 3.11 13.61 -19.57
C GLU A 204 1.91 12.68 -19.78
N PHE A 205 1.79 11.67 -18.92
CA PHE A 205 0.73 10.66 -19.00
C PHE A 205 -0.12 10.71 -17.75
N ILE A 206 -1.44 10.79 -17.93
CA ILE A 206 -2.39 10.72 -16.81
C ILE A 206 -2.56 9.24 -16.44
N VAL A 207 -2.21 8.90 -15.20
CA VAL A 207 -2.46 7.59 -14.61
C VAL A 207 -3.70 7.70 -13.71
N GLN A 208 -4.68 6.83 -13.96
CA GLN A 208 -5.96 6.81 -13.24
C GLN A 208 -6.09 5.51 -12.46
N ASN A 209 -6.82 5.55 -11.34
CA ASN A 209 -7.17 4.36 -10.58
C ASN A 209 -8.16 3.49 -11.39
N PRO A 210 -7.75 2.32 -11.89
CA PRO A 210 -8.58 1.51 -12.78
C PRO A 210 -9.83 0.96 -12.09
N PHE A 211 -9.80 0.80 -10.77
CA PHE A 211 -10.95 0.34 -9.98
C PHE A 211 -12.03 1.42 -9.91
N LEU A 212 -11.62 2.68 -9.69
CA LEU A 212 -12.54 3.82 -9.71
C LEU A 212 -13.19 3.97 -11.08
N VAL A 213 -12.40 3.92 -12.16
CA VAL A 213 -12.91 4.02 -13.54
C VAL A 213 -13.92 2.91 -13.82
N LYS A 214 -13.62 1.67 -13.41
CA LYS A 214 -14.54 0.53 -13.56
C LYS A 214 -15.86 0.76 -12.82
N ASP A 215 -15.82 1.21 -11.57
CA ASP A 215 -17.02 1.48 -10.77
C ASP A 215 -17.84 2.65 -11.32
N LEU A 216 -17.18 3.70 -11.82
CA LEU A 216 -17.86 4.83 -12.49
C LEU A 216 -18.51 4.39 -13.80
N LYS A 217 -17.83 3.59 -14.63
CA LYS A 217 -18.39 3.01 -15.87
C LYS A 217 -19.60 2.13 -15.56
N ALA A 218 -19.52 1.28 -14.54
CA ALA A 218 -20.62 0.41 -14.13
C ALA A 218 -21.88 1.18 -13.69
N ARG A 219 -21.71 2.43 -13.23
CA ARG A 219 -22.82 3.32 -12.83
C ARG A 219 -23.23 4.33 -13.89
N GLY A 220 -22.66 4.27 -15.10
CA GLY A 220 -22.92 5.26 -16.15
C GLY A 220 -22.46 6.68 -15.78
N LEU A 221 -21.48 6.81 -14.87
CA LEU A 221 -20.94 8.09 -14.41
C LEU A 221 -19.63 8.46 -15.11
N TRP A 222 -19.17 7.64 -16.07
CA TRP A 222 -17.92 7.85 -16.79
C TRP A 222 -18.14 8.59 -18.10
N ASP A 223 -17.94 9.90 -18.08
CA ASP A 223 -18.01 10.80 -19.24
C ASP A 223 -16.92 11.88 -19.19
N GLN A 224 -16.87 12.73 -20.22
CA GLN A 224 -15.87 13.80 -20.34
C GLN A 224 -15.92 14.76 -19.14
N ASP A 225 -17.11 15.13 -18.68
CA ASP A 225 -17.28 16.01 -17.54
C ASP A 225 -16.73 15.37 -16.25
N MET A 226 -16.91 14.07 -16.05
CA MET A 226 -16.32 13.34 -14.92
C MET A 226 -14.80 13.33 -15.00
N ILE A 227 -14.23 13.07 -16.19
CA ILE A 227 -12.78 13.09 -16.41
C ILE A 227 -12.20 14.46 -16.07
N ASP A 228 -12.85 15.54 -16.52
CA ASP A 228 -12.38 16.90 -16.28
C ASP A 228 -12.54 17.33 -14.82
N ASN A 229 -13.60 16.88 -14.14
CA ASN A 229 -13.72 17.03 -12.69
C ASN A 229 -12.60 16.29 -11.94
N LEU A 230 -12.30 15.04 -12.30
CA LEU A 230 -11.21 14.28 -11.68
C LEU A 230 -9.85 14.95 -11.88
N LYS A 231 -9.59 15.57 -13.04
CA LYS A 231 -8.37 16.37 -13.28
C LYS A 231 -8.36 17.64 -12.43
N TYR A 232 -9.49 18.36 -12.39
CA TYR A 232 -9.62 19.61 -11.66
C TYR A 232 -9.40 19.42 -10.15
N PHE A 233 -9.98 18.37 -9.57
CA PHE A 233 -9.85 18.01 -8.16
C PHE A 233 -8.65 17.10 -7.86
N ASP A 234 -7.69 16.95 -8.76
CA ASP A 234 -6.46 16.16 -8.51
C ASP A 234 -6.71 14.69 -8.12
N GLY A 235 -7.81 14.10 -8.61
CA GLY A 235 -8.26 12.75 -8.26
C GLY A 235 -8.96 12.64 -6.92
N GLU A 236 -9.18 13.75 -6.21
CA GLU A 236 -10.02 13.77 -5.02
C GLU A 236 -11.50 13.77 -5.38
N LEU A 237 -12.28 12.93 -4.69
CA LEU A 237 -13.68 12.71 -5.05
C LEU A 237 -14.66 13.53 -4.21
N ARG A 238 -14.22 14.07 -3.07
CA ARG A 238 -15.10 14.67 -2.05
C ARG A 238 -16.02 15.73 -2.64
N ASP A 239 -15.46 16.60 -3.46
CA ASP A 239 -16.12 17.83 -3.94
C ASP A 239 -16.83 17.63 -5.31
N ILE A 240 -16.86 16.39 -5.83
CA ILE A 240 -17.58 16.04 -7.06
C ILE A 240 -19.00 15.56 -6.70
N GLU A 241 -20.02 16.40 -6.93
CA GLU A 241 -21.41 16.12 -6.54
C GLU A 241 -22.01 14.86 -7.17
N ARG A 242 -21.67 14.59 -8.44
CA ARG A 242 -22.18 13.45 -9.20
C ARG A 242 -21.73 12.09 -8.66
N ILE A 243 -20.68 12.03 -7.84
CA ILE A 243 -20.16 10.78 -7.28
C ILE A 243 -20.96 10.41 -6.02
N PRO A 244 -21.57 9.21 -5.96
CA PRO A 244 -22.24 8.71 -4.77
C PRO A 244 -21.33 8.61 -3.53
N ALA A 245 -21.91 8.77 -2.34
CA ALA A 245 -21.17 8.79 -1.07
C ALA A 245 -20.39 7.49 -0.79
N ASP A 246 -20.90 6.35 -1.24
CA ASP A 246 -20.24 5.06 -1.08
C ASP A 246 -18.95 4.95 -1.92
N LEU A 247 -18.94 5.50 -3.15
CA LEU A 247 -17.71 5.59 -3.95
C LEU A 247 -16.71 6.59 -3.36
N LYS A 248 -17.19 7.73 -2.85
CA LYS A 248 -16.32 8.69 -2.13
C LYS A 248 -15.64 8.04 -0.93
N THR A 249 -16.36 7.20 -0.19
CA THR A 249 -15.83 6.46 0.96
C THR A 249 -14.87 5.35 0.53
N LYS A 250 -15.22 4.58 -0.51
CA LYS A 250 -14.39 3.48 -1.02
C LYS A 250 -13.03 3.96 -1.53
N TYR A 251 -13.00 5.11 -2.23
CA TYR A 251 -11.81 5.63 -2.91
C TYR A 251 -11.19 6.84 -2.20
N LEU A 252 -11.31 6.93 -0.87
CA LEU A 252 -10.54 7.90 -0.09
C LEU A 252 -9.04 7.74 -0.35
N THR A 253 -8.35 8.87 -0.53
CA THR A 253 -6.91 8.91 -0.71
C THR A 253 -6.19 8.92 0.64
N ALA A 254 -4.89 8.67 0.62
CA ALA A 254 -4.06 8.54 1.81
C ALA A 254 -4.17 9.72 2.81
N PHE A 255 -4.38 10.95 2.34
CA PHE A 255 -4.48 12.14 3.20
C PHE A 255 -5.86 12.37 3.82
N ASP A 256 -6.90 11.75 3.26
CA ASP A 256 -8.27 11.85 3.76
C ASP A 256 -8.66 10.61 4.61
N ILE A 257 -7.76 9.64 4.76
CA ILE A 257 -7.90 8.51 5.69
C ILE A 257 -7.35 8.91 7.06
N ASP A 258 -8.18 8.77 8.10
CA ASP A 258 -7.75 8.94 9.48
C ASP A 258 -6.65 7.91 9.84
N SER A 259 -5.53 8.42 10.36
CA SER A 259 -4.36 7.63 10.79
C SER A 259 -4.70 6.46 11.71
N LYS A 260 -5.79 6.53 12.48
CA LYS A 260 -6.23 5.44 13.36
C LYS A 260 -6.45 4.14 12.58
N TRP A 261 -6.99 4.21 11.36
CA TRP A 261 -7.28 3.02 10.54
C TRP A 261 -6.00 2.36 10.04
N ILE A 262 -5.02 3.18 9.68
CA ILE A 262 -3.69 2.71 9.25
C ILE A 262 -2.97 2.06 10.43
N ILE A 263 -3.00 2.70 11.60
CA ILE A 263 -2.36 2.20 12.82
C ILE A 263 -3.03 0.90 13.29
N GLU A 264 -4.36 0.86 13.33
CA GLU A 264 -5.10 -0.33 13.74
C GLU A 264 -4.80 -1.50 12.80
N ALA A 265 -4.92 -1.31 11.48
CA ALA A 265 -4.61 -2.35 10.51
C ALA A 265 -3.14 -2.80 10.60
N ALA A 266 -2.21 -1.88 10.84
CA ALA A 266 -0.80 -2.20 11.06
C ALA A 266 -0.61 -3.00 12.35
N ALA A 267 -1.28 -2.64 13.44
CA ALA A 267 -1.17 -3.33 14.72
C ALA A 267 -1.66 -4.78 14.59
N ARG A 268 -2.80 -4.99 13.92
CA ARG A 268 -3.32 -6.33 13.62
C ARG A 268 -2.31 -7.18 12.85
N ARG A 269 -1.71 -6.63 11.80
CA ARG A 269 -0.65 -7.32 11.04
C ARG A 269 0.59 -7.60 11.88
N GLN A 270 1.00 -6.66 12.74
CA GLN A 270 2.24 -6.75 13.50
C GLN A 270 2.26 -7.96 14.45
N LYS A 271 1.09 -8.41 14.91
CA LYS A 271 0.91 -9.64 15.71
C LYS A 271 1.55 -10.87 15.07
N TRP A 272 1.52 -10.94 13.74
CA TRP A 272 1.98 -12.09 12.96
C TRP A 272 3.40 -11.93 12.40
N ILE A 273 3.95 -10.71 12.45
CA ILE A 273 5.22 -10.36 11.81
C ILE A 273 6.36 -10.47 12.82
N ASP A 274 7.34 -11.33 12.53
CA ASP A 274 8.53 -11.52 13.37
C ASP A 274 9.53 -10.35 13.31
N GLN A 275 9.64 -9.65 12.17
CA GLN A 275 10.38 -8.38 12.04
C GLN A 275 9.43 -7.20 12.19
N SER A 276 9.27 -6.35 11.17
CA SER A 276 8.44 -5.16 11.19
C SER A 276 7.84 -4.85 9.81
N GLN A 277 7.20 -3.69 9.72
CA GLN A 277 6.55 -3.18 8.51
C GLN A 277 6.81 -1.67 8.36
N SER A 278 7.09 -1.23 7.13
CA SER A 278 7.25 0.17 6.78
C SER A 278 5.90 0.88 6.72
N VAL A 279 5.43 1.41 7.85
CA VAL A 279 4.12 2.08 7.97
C VAL A 279 4.29 3.58 7.79
N ASN A 280 3.97 4.08 6.60
CA ASN A 280 3.81 5.51 6.39
C ASN A 280 2.58 6.03 7.15
N LEU A 281 2.65 7.28 7.60
CA LEU A 281 1.56 8.00 8.23
C LEU A 281 1.34 9.30 7.47
N TRP A 282 0.08 9.69 7.28
CA TRP A 282 -0.30 10.85 6.49
C TRP A 282 -1.06 11.83 7.36
N ILE A 283 -0.76 13.11 7.22
CA ILE A 283 -1.47 14.19 7.89
C ILE A 283 -1.70 15.33 6.91
N LYS A 284 -2.96 15.76 6.77
CA LYS A 284 -3.30 16.84 5.84
C LYS A 284 -2.71 18.18 6.27
N THR A 285 -2.92 18.54 7.52
CA THR A 285 -2.41 19.77 8.13
C THR A 285 -1.58 19.40 9.36
N PRO A 286 -0.25 19.60 9.34
CA PRO A 286 0.59 19.25 10.48
C PRO A 286 0.22 20.05 11.72
N ASP A 287 -0.12 19.35 12.81
CA ASP A 287 -0.29 19.94 14.13
C ASP A 287 0.30 19.02 15.22
N LEU A 288 0.95 19.64 16.22
CA LEU A 288 1.67 18.90 17.26
C LEU A 288 0.77 17.98 18.09
N LYS A 289 -0.50 18.35 18.29
CA LYS A 289 -1.45 17.58 19.09
C LYS A 289 -1.82 16.27 18.37
N THR A 290 -2.19 16.35 17.10
CA THR A 290 -2.48 15.19 16.26
C THR A 290 -1.26 14.30 16.11
N LEU A 291 -0.08 14.87 15.88
CA LEU A 291 1.16 14.07 15.82
C LEU A 291 1.41 13.32 17.14
N SER A 292 1.30 14.01 18.28
CA SER A 292 1.47 13.40 19.60
C SER A 292 0.49 12.25 19.82
N HIS A 293 -0.80 12.44 19.53
CA HIS A 293 -1.81 11.39 19.68
C HIS A 293 -1.58 10.21 18.72
N MET A 294 -1.27 10.49 17.45
CA MET A 294 -1.02 9.48 16.43
C MET A 294 0.17 8.58 16.79
N TYR A 295 1.31 9.15 17.19
CA TYR A 295 2.49 8.35 17.58
C TYR A 295 2.30 7.62 18.91
N ARG A 296 1.57 8.21 19.87
CA ARG A 296 1.21 7.51 21.11
C ARG A 296 0.30 6.33 20.82
N GLN A 297 -0.70 6.48 19.96
CA GLN A 297 -1.58 5.39 19.54
C GLN A 297 -0.76 4.26 18.90
N ALA A 298 0.17 4.57 17.99
CA ALA A 298 1.07 3.58 17.40
C ALA A 298 1.88 2.80 18.47
N TRP A 299 2.39 3.50 19.48
CA TRP A 299 3.12 2.88 20.59
C TRP A 299 2.22 2.00 21.46
N HIS A 300 1.05 2.49 21.87
CA HIS A 300 0.08 1.75 22.68
C HIS A 300 -0.42 0.48 21.97
N ALA A 301 -0.62 0.55 20.65
CA ALA A 301 -0.99 -0.60 19.82
C ALA A 301 0.15 -1.62 19.61
N GLY A 302 1.34 -1.37 20.14
CA GLY A 302 2.47 -2.31 20.09
C GLY A 302 3.23 -2.32 18.78
N LEU A 303 3.10 -1.29 17.93
CA LEU A 303 3.87 -1.20 16.70
C LEU A 303 5.38 -1.11 16.99
N LYS A 304 6.16 -1.84 16.18
CA LYS A 304 7.62 -1.83 16.26
C LYS A 304 8.22 -0.64 15.50
N THR A 305 7.59 -0.23 14.39
CA THR A 305 8.07 0.89 13.56
C THR A 305 6.94 1.71 12.97
N THR A 306 7.17 3.01 12.87
CA THR A 306 6.58 3.90 11.86
C THR A 306 7.65 4.22 10.81
N TYR A 307 7.28 4.81 9.67
CA TYR A 307 8.20 5.14 8.59
C TYR A 307 8.20 6.64 8.25
N TYR A 308 7.74 7.08 7.07
CA TYR A 308 7.62 8.50 6.79
C TYR A 308 6.34 9.08 7.38
N LEU A 309 6.46 10.30 7.91
CA LEU A 309 5.35 11.23 8.01
C LEU A 309 5.23 11.98 6.67
N ARG A 310 4.08 11.88 6.03
CA ARG A 310 3.74 12.63 4.82
C ARG A 310 2.76 13.74 5.19
N SER A 311 3.06 14.97 4.79
CA SER A 311 2.14 16.10 4.92
C SER A 311 1.91 16.82 3.61
N LEU A 312 0.75 17.47 3.48
CA LEU A 312 0.53 18.41 2.38
C LEU A 312 1.12 19.77 2.77
N GLY A 313 1.86 20.38 1.84
CA GLY A 313 2.28 21.78 1.97
C GLY A 313 1.08 22.72 1.77
N ALA A 314 1.10 23.88 2.44
CA ALA A 314 -0.01 24.84 2.39
C ALA A 314 -0.26 25.47 1.01
N SER A 315 0.68 25.36 0.07
CA SER A 315 0.64 26.00 -1.24
C SER A 315 0.38 24.99 -2.36
N ASN A 316 -0.88 24.79 -2.71
CA ASN A 316 -1.23 24.30 -4.05
C ASN A 316 -1.11 25.49 -5.01
N ILE A 317 -0.22 25.37 -5.98
CA ILE A 317 -0.04 26.33 -7.08
C ILE A 317 -1.34 26.34 -7.89
N GLU A 318 -1.93 27.53 -8.12
CA GLU A 318 -3.07 27.70 -9.03
C GLU A 318 -2.71 27.14 -10.41
N LYS A 319 -3.53 26.21 -10.90
CA LYS A 319 -3.32 25.58 -12.21
C LYS A 319 -3.91 26.45 -13.31
N ALA A 320 -3.07 26.87 -14.25
CA ALA A 320 -3.43 27.70 -15.39
C ALA A 320 -4.22 26.98 -16.51
N THR A 321 -4.77 25.79 -16.30
CA THR A 321 -5.25 24.92 -17.40
C THR A 321 -6.71 24.52 -17.39
N VAL A 322 -7.54 25.02 -16.47
CA VAL A 322 -8.98 24.73 -16.53
C VAL A 322 -9.76 26.01 -16.80
N ALA A 323 -10.32 26.11 -18.01
CA ALA A 323 -11.35 27.09 -18.35
C ALA A 323 -12.67 26.72 -17.65
N ALA A 324 -12.67 26.68 -16.32
CA ALA A 324 -13.88 26.53 -15.54
C ALA A 324 -14.58 27.89 -15.54
N ARG A 325 -15.58 28.06 -16.42
CA ARG A 325 -16.47 29.22 -16.39
C ARG A 325 -17.24 29.22 -15.08
N LYS A 326 -16.89 30.15 -14.20
CA LYS A 326 -17.63 30.43 -12.98
C LYS A 326 -18.86 31.27 -13.36
N GLU A 327 -20.02 30.65 -13.57
CA GLU A 327 -21.28 31.39 -13.51
C GLU A 327 -21.55 31.75 -12.04
N VAL A 328 -21.13 32.95 -11.65
CA VAL A 328 -21.48 33.53 -10.36
C VAL A 328 -22.95 34.00 -10.45
N ARG A 329 -23.88 33.18 -9.95
CA ARG A 329 -25.22 33.67 -9.58
C ARG A 329 -25.10 34.46 -8.28
N GLY A 330 -24.93 35.77 -8.40
CA GLY A 330 -24.97 36.74 -7.30
C GLY A 330 -26.03 37.80 -7.57
N VAL A 331 -27.03 37.83 -6.69
CA VAL A 331 -28.23 38.69 -6.69
C VAL A 331 -27.86 40.16 -6.49
N ALA A 332 -28.59 41.06 -7.16
CA ALA A 332 -28.43 42.50 -7.12
C ALA A 332 -28.60 43.15 -5.73
N ALA A 333 -27.72 44.10 -5.39
CA ALA A 333 -27.99 45.26 -4.54
C ALA A 333 -26.92 46.34 -4.81
N GLY A 334 -27.35 47.58 -5.02
CA GLY A 334 -26.52 48.68 -5.56
C GLY A 334 -25.67 49.47 -4.56
N GLY A 335 -24.95 50.46 -5.10
CA GLY A 335 -24.31 51.53 -4.31
C GLY A 335 -22.92 51.97 -4.79
N ASP A 336 -22.90 52.88 -5.76
CA ASP A 336 -22.02 54.06 -5.99
C ASP A 336 -20.50 54.07 -5.63
N GLY A 337 -19.69 54.53 -6.61
CA GLY A 337 -18.64 55.55 -6.40
C GLY A 337 -17.15 55.16 -6.27
N ARG A 338 -16.41 55.12 -7.40
CA ARG A 338 -15.18 55.93 -7.70
C ARG A 338 -14.31 55.36 -8.84
N GLN A 339 -14.11 56.17 -9.89
CA GLN A 339 -13.08 56.10 -10.96
C GLN A 339 -11.69 56.51 -10.40
N ARG A 340 -10.47 56.21 -10.93
CA ARG A 340 -9.82 55.90 -12.25
C ARG A 340 -8.28 55.65 -11.96
N PRO A 341 -7.31 55.48 -12.90
CA PRO A 341 -7.30 55.02 -14.32
C PRO A 341 -6.16 54.00 -14.71
N THR A 342 -6.29 53.39 -15.92
CA THR A 342 -5.28 52.89 -16.91
C THR A 342 -4.25 51.82 -16.48
N GLU A 343 -3.91 50.78 -17.24
CA GLU A 343 -3.48 50.71 -18.66
C GLU A 343 -3.85 49.36 -19.31
N GLY A 344 -4.06 49.38 -20.63
CA GLY A 344 -4.37 48.20 -21.44
C GLY A 344 -3.12 47.45 -21.87
N VAL A 345 -3.17 46.12 -21.76
CA VAL A 345 -2.31 45.18 -22.48
C VAL A 345 -3.23 44.04 -22.96
N GLU A 346 -3.37 43.91 -24.28
CA GLU A 346 -4.05 42.77 -24.91
C GLU A 346 -3.18 41.51 -24.75
N PRO A 347 -3.74 40.33 -24.41
CA PRO A 347 -3.00 39.08 -24.50
C PRO A 347 -3.13 38.45 -25.90
N GLU A 348 -1.99 38.18 -26.53
CA GLU A 348 -1.85 37.40 -27.75
C GLU A 348 -2.42 35.98 -27.60
N ALA A 349 -3.13 35.52 -28.64
CA ALA A 349 -3.68 34.17 -28.74
C ALA A 349 -2.56 33.12 -28.97
N GLY A 350 -2.26 32.33 -27.95
CA GLY A 350 -1.34 31.19 -28.04
C GLY A 350 -1.87 30.04 -28.90
N ALA A 351 -1.10 29.66 -29.91
CA ALA A 351 -1.41 28.61 -30.88
C ALA A 351 -1.54 27.19 -30.27
N ARG A 352 -2.55 26.44 -30.72
CA ARG A 352 -2.72 25.00 -30.43
C ARG A 352 -1.62 24.19 -31.12
N ARG A 353 -0.86 23.38 -30.37
CA ARG A 353 0.12 22.42 -30.92
C ARG A 353 -0.58 21.17 -31.47
N THR A 354 -0.27 20.81 -32.71
CA THR A 354 -0.71 19.57 -33.37
C THR A 354 0.26 18.42 -33.08
N ILE A 355 -0.29 17.25 -32.70
CA ILE A 355 0.43 16.02 -32.33
C ILE A 355 0.79 15.24 -33.61
N THR A 356 1.99 14.66 -33.71
CA THR A 356 2.47 13.92 -34.89
C THR A 356 2.02 12.44 -34.89
N GLU A 357 1.98 11.80 -36.06
CA GLU A 357 1.53 10.40 -36.22
C GLU A 357 2.41 9.38 -35.48
N GLU A 358 3.71 9.67 -35.31
CA GLU A 358 4.63 8.81 -34.56
C GLU A 358 4.30 8.78 -33.06
N GLN A 359 3.77 9.89 -32.51
CA GLN A 359 3.32 9.96 -31.11
C GLN A 359 2.03 9.15 -30.89
N LYS A 360 1.18 9.02 -31.92
CA LYS A 360 -0.03 8.16 -31.87
C LYS A 360 0.33 6.67 -31.85
N GLN A 361 1.39 6.27 -32.57
CA GLN A 361 1.85 4.87 -32.59
C GLN A 361 2.47 4.42 -31.26
N ALA A 362 3.17 5.29 -30.53
CA ALA A 362 3.77 4.91 -29.24
C ALA A 362 2.73 4.62 -28.13
N CYS A 363 1.55 5.26 -28.17
CA CYS A 363 0.44 4.99 -27.23
C CYS A 363 -0.21 3.61 -27.43
N SER A 364 0.00 2.98 -28.58
CA SER A 364 -0.85 1.88 -29.04
C SER A 364 -0.42 0.49 -28.59
N LEU A 365 0.77 0.29 -28.03
CA LEU A 365 1.31 -1.05 -27.76
C LEU A 365 0.57 -1.82 -26.64
N GLU A 366 0.12 -1.14 -25.58
CA GLU A 366 -0.62 -1.78 -24.48
C GLU A 366 -2.07 -2.10 -24.87
N ALA A 367 -2.72 -1.19 -25.62
CA ALA A 367 -4.07 -1.38 -26.12
C ALA A 367 -4.10 -2.46 -27.23
N MET A 368 -3.13 -2.48 -28.14
CA MET A 368 -3.01 -3.52 -29.17
C MET A 368 -2.78 -4.92 -28.60
N ARG A 369 -2.05 -5.07 -27.49
CA ARG A 369 -1.87 -6.39 -26.83
C ARG A 369 -3.15 -6.93 -26.19
N ARG A 370 -4.14 -6.07 -25.95
CA ARG A 370 -5.45 -6.43 -25.39
C ARG A 370 -6.59 -6.42 -26.41
N GLY A 371 -6.31 -6.07 -27.67
CA GLY A 371 -7.34 -5.89 -28.70
C GLY A 371 -8.20 -4.63 -28.51
N GLU A 372 -7.72 -3.66 -27.74
CA GLU A 372 -8.40 -2.42 -27.39
C GLU A 372 -7.79 -1.22 -28.17
N THR A 373 -8.55 -0.13 -28.33
CA THR A 373 -8.06 1.13 -28.90
C THR A 373 -7.50 2.05 -27.80
N CYS A 374 -6.33 2.68 -27.98
CA CYS A 374 -5.77 3.64 -27.02
C CYS A 374 -6.69 4.89 -26.94
N GLU A 375 -7.35 5.08 -25.78
CA GLU A 375 -8.22 6.23 -25.50
C GLU A 375 -7.44 7.49 -25.06
N ALA A 376 -6.13 7.39 -24.79
CA ALA A 376 -5.34 8.54 -24.31
C ALA A 376 -5.01 9.60 -25.38
N CYS A 377 -5.38 9.34 -26.64
CA CYS A 377 -5.20 10.26 -27.77
C CYS A 377 -6.52 10.77 -28.36
N GLN A 378 -7.66 10.49 -27.71
CA GLN A 378 -8.96 11.13 -27.97
C GLN A 378 -9.25 12.14 -26.86
#